data_AF-A0A8I0TSU5-F1
#
_entry.id   AF-A0A8I0TSU5-F1
#
_cell.length_a   1.000
_cell.length_b   1.000
_cell.length_c   1.000
_cell.angle_alpha   90.00
_cell.angle_beta   90.00
_cell.angle_gamma   90.00
#
_symmetry.space_group_name_H-M   'P 1'
#
loop_
_entity.id
_entity.type
_entity.pdbx_description
1 polymer ?
#
loop_
_entity_poly.entity_id
_entity_poly.type
_entity_poly.pdbx_seq_one_letter_code
_entity_poly.pdbx_strand_id
1 'polypeptide(L)' 'MNTPKCPGCTAGRRNHGQYLCRACWRALPASTRGRLGRRDARAFLRLRQLHQALAANTPIAIIRVSP' A
#
# COMPACT_ATOMS: atom_id res chain seq x y z
N MET A 1 -5.85 17.49 13.84
CA MET A 1 -6.03 16.58 12.68
C MET A 1 -5.17 15.34 12.85
N ASN A 2 -5.75 14.22 13.28
CA ASN A 2 -5.03 12.98 13.55
C ASN A 2 -4.87 12.20 12.23
N THR A 3 -3.80 12.47 11.47
CA THR A 3 -3.56 11.75 10.22
C THR A 3 -3.24 10.28 10.53
N PRO A 4 -3.94 9.31 9.90
CA PRO A 4 -3.71 7.90 10.19
C PRO A 4 -2.26 7.50 9.91
N LYS A 5 -1.70 6.64 10.77
CA LYS A 5 -0.35 6.09 10.58
C LYS A 5 -0.30 5.26 9.30
N CYS A 6 0.87 5.27 8.65
CA CYS A 6 1.13 4.42 7.50
C CYS A 6 1.29 2.96 7.98
N PRO A 7 0.58 1.98 7.40
CA PRO A 7 0.76 0.58 7.79
C PRO A 7 2.10 -0.01 7.34
N GLY A 8 2.80 0.63 6.38
CA GLY A 8 4.08 0.13 5.87
C GLY A 8 5.32 0.84 6.40
N CYS A 9 5.16 1.86 7.24
CA CYS A 9 6.29 2.44 7.96
C CYS A 9 5.84 3.13 9.23
N THR A 10 6.66 3.01 10.27
CA THR A 10 6.38 3.59 11.59
C THR A 10 6.53 5.12 11.58
N ALA A 11 7.37 5.66 10.69
CA ALA A 11 7.69 7.09 10.61
C ALA A 11 6.72 7.91 9.74
N GLY A 12 5.98 7.26 8.83
CA GLY A 12 5.15 7.95 7.85
C GLY A 12 3.71 8.13 8.31
N ARG A 13 3.10 9.26 7.93
CA ARG A 13 1.65 9.47 8.01
C ARG A 13 1.04 9.44 6.62
N ARG A 14 -0.19 8.92 6.52
CA ARG A 14 -0.97 8.91 5.28
C ARG A 14 -2.13 9.89 5.40
N ASN A 15 -2.50 10.51 4.28
CA ASN A 15 -3.69 11.35 4.23
C ASN A 15 -4.95 10.47 4.17
N HIS A 16 -6.09 11.04 4.55
CA HIS A 16 -7.38 10.38 4.34
C HIS A 16 -7.58 10.04 2.86
N GLY A 17 -8.03 8.81 2.58
CA GLY A 17 -8.18 8.28 1.22
C GLY A 17 -6.90 7.70 0.59
N GLN A 18 -5.74 7.83 1.22
CA GLN A 18 -4.51 7.14 0.76
C GLN A 18 -4.33 5.80 1.47
N TYR A 19 -3.87 4.80 0.71
CA TYR A 19 -3.53 3.47 1.24
C TYR A 19 -2.23 3.52 2.05
N LEU A 20 -1.24 4.28 1.58
CA LEU A 20 0.10 4.41 2.15
C LEU A 20 0.53 5.88 2.19
N CYS A 21 1.57 6.19 2.94
CA CYS A 21 2.22 7.50 2.83
C CYS A 21 2.92 7.65 1.47
N ARG A 22 3.21 8.88 1.03
CA ARG A 22 3.87 9.14 -0.26
C ARG A 22 5.21 8.42 -0.42
N ALA A 23 5.99 8.29 0.65
CA ALA A 23 7.28 7.61 0.62
C ALA A 23 7.12 6.10 0.38
N CYS A 24 6.27 5.44 1.16
CA CYS A 24 5.91 4.03 0.98
C CYS A 24 5.28 3.78 -0.38
N TRP A 25 4.42 4.68 -0.86
CA TRP A 25 3.85 4.57 -2.19
C TRP A 25 4.93 4.61 -3.26
N ARG A 26 5.91 5.52 -3.18
CA ARG A 26 7.04 5.59 -4.12
C ARG A 26 7.99 4.38 -4.03
N ALA A 27 8.13 3.79 -2.86
CA ALA A 27 8.94 2.58 -2.67
C ALA A 27 8.32 1.32 -3.29
N LEU A 28 7.00 1.33 -3.58
CA LEU A 28 6.37 0.21 -4.27
C LEU A 28 6.88 0.09 -5.72
N PRO A 29 7.05 -1.15 -6.21
CA PRO A 29 7.29 -1.41 -7.63
C PRO A 29 6.27 -0.68 -8.51
N ALA A 30 6.72 -0.12 -9.63
CA ALA A 30 5.86 0.60 -10.57
C ALA A 30 4.68 -0.27 -11.06
N SER A 31 4.93 -1.57 -11.27
CA SER A 31 3.91 -2.56 -11.60
C SER A 31 2.86 -2.71 -10.50
N THR A 32 3.27 -2.83 -9.24
CA THR A 32 2.38 -2.91 -8.07
C THR A 32 1.56 -1.62 -7.91
N ARG A 33 2.18 -0.45 -8.06
CA ARG A 33 1.47 0.84 -8.04
C ARG A 33 0.39 0.93 -9.12
N GLY A 34 0.73 0.55 -10.35
CA GLY A 34 -0.22 0.53 -11.47
C GLY A 34 -1.42 -0.38 -11.17
N ARG A 35 -1.18 -1.56 -10.58
CA ARG A 35 -2.25 -2.50 -10.19
C ARG A 35 -3.12 -1.98 -9.05
N LEU A 36 -2.55 -1.34 -8.05
CA LEU A 36 -3.30 -0.73 -6.94
C LEU A 36 -4.09 0.51 -7.36
N GLY A 37 -3.65 1.20 -8.40
CA GLY A 37 -4.36 2.36 -8.97
C GLY A 37 -5.60 1.99 -9.79
N ARG A 38 -5.74 0.72 -10.22
CA ARG A 38 -6.91 0.27 -10.98
C ARG A 38 -8.13 0.10 -10.06
N ARG A 39 -9.22 0.78 -10.40
CA ARG A 39 -10.51 0.70 -9.71
C ARG A 39 -11.39 -0.35 -10.36
N ASP A 40 -11.04 -1.62 -10.17
CA ASP A 40 -11.83 -2.77 -10.62
C ASP A 40 -12.37 -3.58 -9.44
N ALA A 41 -13.21 -4.57 -9.73
CA ALA A 41 -13.82 -5.42 -8.71
C ALA A 41 -12.79 -6.12 -7.80
N ARG A 42 -11.54 -6.29 -8.25
CA ARG A 42 -10.44 -6.89 -7.47
C ARG A 42 -9.57 -5.86 -6.74
N ALA A 43 -9.91 -4.56 -6.78
CA ALA A 43 -9.18 -3.52 -6.06
C ALA A 43 -9.13 -3.80 -4.55
N PHE A 44 -10.24 -4.25 -3.96
CA PHE A 44 -10.28 -4.66 -2.54
C PHE A 44 -9.40 -5.87 -2.24
N LEU A 45 -9.33 -6.84 -3.16
CA LEU A 45 -8.47 -8.01 -3.05
C LEU A 45 -6.99 -7.62 -3.03
N ARG A 46 -6.56 -6.72 -3.93
CA ARG A 46 -5.18 -6.20 -3.96
C ARG A 46 -4.84 -5.38 -2.72
N LEU A 47 -5.79 -4.59 -2.21
CA LEU A 47 -5.60 -3.86 -0.97
C LEU A 47 -5.44 -4.82 0.23
N ARG A 48 -6.22 -5.90 0.26
CA ARG A 48 -6.08 -6.94 1.29
C ARG A 48 -4.73 -7.63 1.21
N GLN A 49 -4.27 -7.99 0.00
CA GLN A 49 -2.93 -8.57 -0.21
C GLN A 49 -1.82 -7.62 0.25
N LEU A 50 -1.94 -6.33 -0.06
CA LEU A 50 -1.00 -5.31 0.43
C LEU A 50 -0.97 -5.30 1.96
N HIS A 51 -2.13 -5.22 2.61
CA HIS A 51 -2.20 -5.23 4.08
C HIS A 51 -1.66 -6.53 4.69
N GLN A 52 -1.89 -7.68 4.07
CA GLN A 52 -1.32 -8.96 4.52
C GLN A 52 0.20 -8.97 4.42
N ALA A 53 0.76 -8.49 3.30
CA ALA A 53 2.22 -8.40 3.15
C ALA A 53 2.84 -7.44 4.17
N LEU A 54 2.17 -6.31 4.46
CA LEU A 54 2.59 -5.38 5.50
C LEU A 54 2.51 -6.01 6.90
N ALA A 55 1.45 -6.74 7.20
CA ALA A 55 1.30 -7.48 8.46
C ALA A 55 2.36 -8.58 8.61
N ALA A 56 2.79 -9.18 7.49
CA ALA A 56 3.89 -10.14 7.44
C ALA A 56 5.29 -9.49 7.49
N ASN A 57 5.40 -8.18 7.79
CA ASN A 57 6.65 -7.40 7.77
C ASN A 57 7.41 -7.51 6.43
N THR A 58 6.71 -7.74 5.32
CA THR A 58 7.34 -7.80 4.00
C THR A 58 7.80 -6.41 3.58
N PRO A 59 9.07 -6.23 3.16
CA PRO A 59 9.56 -4.96 2.67
C PRO A 59 8.74 -4.46 1.48
N ILE A 60 8.31 -3.19 1.53
CA ILE A 60 7.46 -2.58 0.51
C ILE A 60 8.06 -2.69 -0.90
N ALA A 61 9.38 -2.60 -1.02
CA ALA A 61 10.10 -2.71 -2.28
C ALA A 61 9.90 -4.05 -2.99
N ILE A 62 9.55 -5.12 -2.26
CA ILE A 62 9.32 -6.45 -2.83
C ILE A 62 7.85 -6.87 -2.85
N ILE A 63 6.93 -6.04 -2.32
CA ILE A 63 5.50 -6.38 -2.30
C ILE A 63 4.97 -6.41 -3.73
N ARG A 64 4.43 -7.58 -4.10
CA ARG A 64 3.73 -7.83 -5.36
C ARG A 64 2.29 -8.18 -5.05
N VAL A 65 1.36 -7.43 -5.66
CA VAL A 65 -0.06 -7.77 -5.63
C VAL A 65 -0.44 -8.45 -6.94
N SER A 66 -1.19 -9.55 -6.84
CA SER A 66 -1.66 -10.30 -7.99
C SER A 66 -3.07 -9.84 -8.40
N PRO A 67 -3.46 -10.00 -9.69
CA PRO A 67 -4.67 -9.41 -10.24
C PRO A 67 -5.98 -9.87 -9.62
#